data_AF-A0AAW9TFT3-F1
#
_entry.id   AF-A0AAW9TFT3-F1
#
_cell.length_a   1.000
_cell.length_b   1.000
_cell.length_c   1.000
_cell.angle_alpha   90.00
_cell.angle_beta   90.00
_cell.angle_gamma   90.00
#
_symmetry.space_group_name_H-M   'P 1'
#
loop_
_entity.id
_entity.type
_entity.pdbx_description
1 polymer ?
#
loop_
_entity_poly.entity_id
_entity_poly.type
_entity_poly.pdbx_seq_one_letter_code
_entity_poly.pdbx_strand_id
1 'polypeptide(L)'
;MQINKETIEQLFRQHYLRMYQLARVLLKDDAASKDVVSEVFADVLDGKTQLGLDNETIASDSPLPSANAGSYLLVCVRHKCLNLLSRQKM
;
A
#
# COMPACT_ATOMS: atom_id res chain seq x y z
N MET A 1 -18.61 -0.12 14.49
CA MET A 1 -17.80 1.08 14.16
C MET A 1 -17.29 0.88 12.74
N GLN A 2 -17.78 1.66 11.78
CA GLN A 2 -17.25 1.61 10.40
C GLN A 2 -15.90 2.32 10.42
N ILE A 3 -14.86 1.69 9.89
CA ILE A 3 -13.63 2.42 9.57
C ILE A 3 -14.04 3.46 8.53
N ASN A 4 -14.06 4.73 8.92
CA ASN A 4 -14.53 5.81 8.06
C ASN A 4 -13.61 5.87 6.84
N LYS A 5 -14.22 5.87 5.65
CA LYS A 5 -13.54 6.00 4.37
C LYS A 5 -12.56 7.18 4.35
N GLU A 6 -12.94 8.26 5.05
CA GLU A 6 -12.10 9.45 5.27
C GLU A 6 -10.81 9.16 6.03
N THR A 7 -10.83 8.30 7.05
CA THR A 7 -9.64 7.94 7.83
C THR A 7 -8.62 7.19 6.96
N ILE A 8 -9.11 6.28 6.12
CA ILE A 8 -8.27 5.55 5.16
C ILE A 8 -7.71 6.54 4.12
N GLU A 9 -8.55 7.42 3.57
CA GLU A 9 -8.08 8.45 2.64
C GLU A 9 -7.02 9.36 3.23
N GLN A 10 -7.14 9.76 4.51
CA GLN A 10 -6.15 10.60 5.18
C GLN A 10 -4.82 9.87 5.35
N LEU A 11 -4.88 8.62 5.83
CA LEU A 11 -3.71 7.77 5.98
C LEU A 11 -3.01 7.57 4.63
N PHE A 12 -3.79 7.35 3.57
CA PHE A 12 -3.27 7.27 2.22
C PHE A 12 -2.70 8.59 1.74
N ARG A 13 -3.35 9.74 1.88
CA ARG A 13 -2.76 11.03 1.48
C ARG A 13 -1.42 11.29 2.16
N GLN A 14 -1.31 10.92 3.44
CA GLN A 14 -0.08 11.06 4.19
C GLN A 14 1.04 10.13 3.68
N HIS A 15 0.70 8.92 3.24
CA HIS A 15 1.67 7.96 2.71
C HIS A 15 1.83 7.95 1.19
N TYR A 16 0.91 8.58 0.45
CA TYR A 16 0.83 8.60 -1.01
C TYR A 16 2.10 9.22 -1.59
N LEU A 17 2.55 10.34 -1.00
CA LEU A 17 3.76 11.00 -1.46
C LEU A 17 5.00 10.09 -1.33
N ARG A 18 5.14 9.38 -0.20
CA ARG A 18 6.26 8.44 0.02
C ARG A 18 6.16 7.21 -0.89
N MET A 19 4.97 6.64 -1.05
CA MET A 19 4.71 5.51 -1.93
C MET A 19 4.99 5.87 -3.39
N TYR A 20 4.49 7.02 -3.84
CA TYR A 20 4.70 7.54 -5.19
C TYR A 20 6.18 7.81 -5.46
N GLN A 21 6.89 8.45 -4.52
CA GLN A 21 8.33 8.67 -4.66
C GLN A 21 9.11 7.35 -4.78
N LEU A 22 8.78 6.35 -3.94
CA LEU A 22 9.43 5.04 -4.00
C LEU A 22 9.15 4.34 -5.33
N ALA A 23 7.89 4.30 -5.76
CA ALA A 23 7.48 3.70 -7.03
C ALA A 23 8.17 4.39 -8.20
N ARG A 24 8.25 5.72 -8.18
CA ARG A 24 8.92 6.52 -9.22
C ARG A 24 10.41 6.26 -9.30
N VAL A 25 11.09 6.06 -8.16
CA VAL A 25 12.51 5.68 -8.14
C VAL A 25 12.73 4.27 -8.70
N LEU A 26 11.81 3.33 -8.45
CA LEU A 26 11.91 1.94 -8.90
C LEU A 26 11.52 1.77 -10.38
N LEU A 27 10.36 2.29 -10.77
CA LEU A 27 9.76 2.12 -12.10
C LEU A 27 10.30 3.14 -13.11
N LYS A 28 10.74 4.32 -12.65
CA LYS A 28 11.11 5.47 -13.49
C LYS A 28 10.04 5.90 -14.49
N ASP A 29 8.80 5.46 -14.28
CA ASP A 29 7.63 5.77 -15.08
C ASP A 29 6.55 6.36 -14.16
N ASP A 30 6.13 7.59 -14.46
CA ASP A 30 5.11 8.31 -13.72
C ASP A 30 3.72 7.65 -13.85
N ALA A 31 3.40 7.04 -15.00
CA ALA A 31 2.13 6.34 -15.20
C ALA A 31 2.06 5.06 -14.36
N ALA A 32 3.06 4.18 -14.51
CA ALA A 32 3.14 2.94 -13.73
C ALA A 32 3.22 3.21 -12.21
N SER A 33 3.90 4.28 -11.80
CA SER A 33 3.99 4.65 -10.39
C SER A 33 2.64 5.03 -9.78
N LYS A 34 1.78 5.76 -10.53
CA LYS A 34 0.42 6.06 -10.07
C LYS A 34 -0.43 4.80 -10.01
N ASP A 35 -0.32 3.95 -11.01
CA ASP A 35 -1.10 2.71 -11.11
C ASP A 35 -0.84 1.80 -9.90
N VAL A 36 0.43 1.56 -9.56
CA VAL A 36 0.80 0.76 -8.37
C VAL A 36 0.24 1.33 -7.07
N VAL A 37 0.31 2.65 -6.88
CA VAL A 37 -0.18 3.29 -5.65
C VAL A 37 -1.70 3.22 -5.58
N SER A 38 -2.40 3.41 -6.71
CA SER A 38 -3.85 3.23 -6.83
C SER A 38 -4.29 1.79 -6.58
N GLU A 39 -3.51 0.81 -7.02
CA GLU A 39 -3.81 -0.61 -6.79
C GLU A 39 -3.69 -0.98 -5.31
N VAL A 40 -2.64 -0.50 -4.64
CA VAL A 40 -2.50 -0.67 -3.18
C VAL A 40 -3.63 0.04 -2.42
N PHE A 41 -4.09 1.19 -2.91
CA PHE A 41 -5.27 1.87 -2.37
C PHE A 41 -6.53 1.03 -2.52
N ALA A 42 -6.78 0.49 -3.71
CA ALA A 42 -7.91 -0.38 -3.96
C ALA A 42 -7.86 -1.63 -3.08
N ASP A 43 -6.69 -2.27 -2.92
CA ASP A 43 -6.54 -3.47 -2.10
C ASP A 43 -6.81 -3.19 -0.60
N VAL A 44 -6.45 -2.01 -0.10
CA VAL A 44 -6.78 -1.61 1.28
C VAL A 44 -8.26 -1.25 1.41
N LEU A 45 -8.82 -0.51 0.44
CA LEU A 45 -10.22 -0.10 0.45
C LEU A 45 -11.18 -1.29 0.32
N ASP A 46 -10.79 -2.31 -0.45
CA ASP A 46 -11.52 -3.57 -0.63
C ASP A 46 -11.37 -4.50 0.59
N GLY A 47 -10.53 -4.14 1.56
CA GLY A 47 -10.23 -4.96 2.73
C GLY A 47 -9.39 -6.21 2.43
N LYS A 48 -8.87 -6.35 1.20
CA LYS A 48 -7.88 -7.40 0.86
C LYS A 48 -6.58 -7.21 1.63
N THR A 49 -6.22 -5.97 1.88
CA THR A 49 -5.04 -5.61 2.68
C THR A 49 -5.48 -5.29 4.09
N GLN A 50 -5.28 -6.23 5.02
CA GLN A 50 -5.48 -5.99 6.44
C GLN A 50 -4.40 -5.03 6.96
N LEU A 51 -4.61 -3.73 6.77
CA LEU A 51 -3.95 -2.75 7.61
C LEU A 51 -4.62 -2.87 8.97
N GLY A 52 -3.92 -3.44 9.96
CA GLY A 52 -4.37 -3.54 11.36
C GLY A 52 -4.56 -2.15 11.99
N LEU A 53 -5.55 -1.43 11.49
CA LEU A 53 -6.07 -0.15 11.97
C LEU A 53 -7.27 -0.38 12.89
N ASP A 54 -7.84 -1.58 12.85
CA ASP A 54 -8.66 -2.14 13.89
C ASP A 54 -7.76 -2.61 15.05
N ASN A 55 -7.85 -1.88 16.16
CA ASN A 55 -7.47 -2.43 17.45
C ASN A 55 -8.27 -3.73 17.64
N GLU A 56 -7.54 -4.84 17.78
CA GLU A 56 -8.04 -6.20 18.03
C GLU A 56 -8.71 -6.89 16.82
N THR A 57 -7.94 -7.64 16.04
CA THR A 57 -8.02 -9.13 16.03
C THR A 57 -6.97 -9.72 15.08
N ILE A 58 -6.19 -10.63 15.64
CA ILE A 58 -5.18 -11.45 14.99
C ILE A 58 -5.88 -12.50 14.11
N ALA A 59 -5.52 -12.58 12.82
CA ALA A 59 -5.44 -13.85 12.10
C ALA A 59 -4.54 -13.72 10.85
N SER A 60 -3.62 -14.68 10.72
CA SER A 60 -2.74 -14.97 9.55
C SER A 60 -1.30 -14.42 9.60
N ASP A 61 -0.47 -15.10 10.39
CA ASP A 61 0.95 -15.47 10.17
C ASP A 61 2.02 -14.43 9.81
N SER A 62 1.79 -13.13 10.02
CA SER A 62 2.92 -12.20 10.14
C SER A 62 2.60 -11.10 11.16
N PRO A 63 3.31 -11.04 12.30
CA PRO A 63 3.07 -10.02 13.31
C PRO A 63 3.69 -8.71 12.82
N LEU A 64 2.91 -7.86 12.16
CA LEU A 64 3.33 -6.49 11.91
C LEU A 64 2.48 -5.53 12.75
N PRO A 65 3.12 -4.79 13.69
CA PRO A 65 2.42 -4.01 14.69
C PRO A 65 1.73 -2.81 14.04
N SER A 66 0.56 -2.48 14.58
CA SER A 66 -0.33 -1.35 14.25
C SER A 66 0.35 0.03 14.22
N ALA A 67 1.61 0.16 14.62
CA ALA A 67 2.41 1.38 14.51
C ALA A 67 2.94 1.67 13.08
N ASN A 68 2.88 0.70 12.16
CA ASN A 68 3.67 0.71 10.93
C ASN A 68 2.86 0.55 9.62
N ALA A 69 1.58 0.94 9.58
CA ALA A 69 0.76 0.88 8.36
C ALA A 69 1.46 1.52 7.14
N GLY A 70 2.15 2.66 7.35
CA GLY A 70 2.97 3.30 6.32
C GLY A 70 4.16 2.45 5.84
N SER A 71 4.83 1.73 6.74
CA SER A 71 5.95 0.84 6.38
C SER A 71 5.46 -0.37 5.59
N TYR A 72 4.31 -0.92 5.95
CA TYR A 72 3.69 -2.03 5.22
C TYR A 72 3.25 -1.60 3.81
N LEU A 73 2.60 -0.44 3.69
CA LEU A 73 2.24 0.15 2.39
C LEU A 73 3.46 0.31 1.47
N LEU A 74 4.61 0.73 2.02
CA LEU A 74 5.85 0.83 1.24
C LEU A 74 6.38 -0.53 0.78
N VAL A 75 6.26 -1.58 1.61
CA VAL A 75 6.61 -2.96 1.21
C VAL A 75 5.70 -3.46 0.09
N CYS A 76 4.39 -3.25 0.20
CA CYS A 76 3.43 -3.62 -0.85
C CYS A 76 3.75 -2.92 -2.17
N VAL A 77 3.99 -1.60 -2.14
CA VAL A 77 4.36 -0.83 -3.33
C VAL A 77 5.65 -1.35 -3.94
N ARG A 78 6.68 -1.62 -3.14
CA ARG A 78 7.93 -2.18 -3.62
C ARG A 78 7.70 -3.54 -4.30
N HIS A 79 6.92 -4.41 -3.69
CA HIS A 79 6.63 -5.73 -4.24
C HIS A 79 5.91 -5.63 -5.58
N LYS A 80 4.86 -4.79 -5.67
CA LYS A 80 4.13 -4.55 -6.93
C LYS A 80 5.02 -3.92 -7.99
N CYS A 81 5.87 -2.95 -7.65
CA CYS A 81 6.84 -2.36 -8.59
C CYS A 81 7.78 -3.42 -9.16
N LEU A 82 8.34 -4.30 -8.32
CA LEU A 82 9.22 -5.39 -8.77
C LEU A 82 8.48 -6.39 -9.65
N ASN A 83 7.23 -6.71 -9.31
CA ASN A 83 6.38 -7.59 -10.11
C ASN A 83 6.10 -6.99 -11.50
N LEU A 84 5.76 -5.70 -11.57
CA LEU A 84 5.59 -4.96 -12.83
C LEU A 84 6.87 -4.93 -13.67
N LEU A 85 8.02 -4.62 -13.06
CA LEU A 85 9.31 -4.66 -13.74
C LEU A 85 9.65 -6.06 -14.26
N SER A 86 9.32 -7.09 -13.49
CA SER A 86 9.49 -8.48 -13.89
C SER A 86 8.60 -8.83 -15.09
N ARG A 87 7.36 -8.32 -15.13
CA ARG A 87 6.42 -8.52 -16.24
C ARG A 87 6.81 -7.73 -17.49
N GLN A 88 7.34 -6.51 -17.34
CA GLN A 88 7.81 -5.69 -18.47
C GLN A 88 9.10 -6.22 -19.11
N LYS A 89 9.85 -7.08 -18.42
CA LYS A 89 11.10 -7.67 -18.91
C LYS A 89 10.92 -8.95 -19.74
N MET A 90 9.69 -9.43 -19.90
CA MET A 90 9.33 -10.49 -20.85
C MET A 90 8.82 -9.89 -22.16
#